data_AF-B4VMS7-F1
#
_entry.id   AF-B4VMS7-F1
#
_cell.length_a   1.000
_cell.length_b   1.000
_cell.length_c   1.000
_cell.angle_alpha   90.00
_cell.angle_beta   90.00
_cell.angle_gamma   90.00
#
_symmetry.space_group_name_H-M   'P 1'
#
loop_
_entity.id
_entity.type
_entity.pdbx_description
1 polymer ?
#
loop_
_entity_poly.entity_id
_entity_poly.type
_entity_poly.pdbx_seq_one_letter_code
_entity_poly.pdbx_strand_id
1 'polypeptide(L)' 'MPGDISYPNDLGILNKARVKTEKIIDSLYEPLKDQLNKNQKLIEIEPERLLKVAKKRDNRKEIGKHKKHCNT' A
#
# COMPACT_ATOMS: atom_id res chain seq x y z
N MET A 1 -29.36 4.00 27.56
CA MET A 1 -28.52 4.79 26.63
C MET A 1 -27.76 3.82 25.75
N PRO A 2 -27.69 4.00 24.42
CA PRO A 2 -26.89 3.12 23.57
C PRO A 2 -25.41 3.47 23.78
N GLY A 3 -24.61 2.48 24.15
CA GLY A 3 -23.17 2.65 24.36
C GLY A 3 -22.46 2.97 23.06
N ASP A 4 -21.39 3.75 23.17
CA ASP A 4 -20.53 4.22 22.09
C ASP A 4 -19.71 3.05 21.52
N ILE A 5 -20.39 2.09 20.87
CA ILE A 5 -19.77 0.94 20.23
C ILE A 5 -19.50 1.26 18.77
N SER A 6 -18.22 1.47 18.48
CA SER A 6 -17.67 1.62 17.13
C SER A 6 -18.05 0.40 16.28
N TYR A 7 -18.67 0.65 15.12
CA TYR A 7 -19.17 -0.40 14.23
C TYR A 7 -18.01 -1.13 13.53
N PRO A 8 -18.21 -2.38 13.07
CA PRO A 8 -17.14 -3.20 12.48
C PRO A 8 -16.51 -2.63 11.20
N ASN A 9 -17.12 -1.60 10.60
CA ASN A 9 -16.63 -0.90 9.42
C ASN A 9 -16.14 0.53 9.73
N ASP A 10 -15.79 0.82 10.99
CA ASP A 10 -15.25 2.12 11.37
C ASP A 10 -13.86 2.29 10.77
N LEU A 11 -13.81 3.03 9.66
CA LEU A 11 -12.58 3.53 9.05
C LEU A 11 -11.67 4.21 10.09
N GLY A 12 -12.23 4.72 11.18
CA GLY A 12 -11.50 5.24 12.33
C GLY A 12 -10.61 4.20 13.03
N ILE A 13 -11.07 2.96 13.22
CA ILE A 13 -10.26 1.87 13.81
C ILE A 13 -9.12 1.51 12.86
N LEU A 14 -9.40 1.38 11.57
CA LEU A 14 -8.38 1.06 10.57
C LEU A 14 -7.32 2.16 10.47
N ASN A 15 -7.73 3.42 10.50
CA ASN A 15 -6.80 4.55 10.49
C ASN A 15 -5.94 4.61 11.76
N LYS A 16 -6.53 4.32 12.93
CA LYS A 16 -5.78 4.20 14.20
C LYS A 16 -4.77 3.05 14.14
N ALA A 17 -5.16 1.91 13.59
CA ALA A 17 -4.26 0.78 13.39
C ALA A 17 -3.13 1.15 12.42
N ARG A 18 -3.44 1.79 11.29
CA ARG A 18 -2.48 2.28 10.29
C ARG A 18 -1.41 3.18 10.91
N VAL A 19 -1.83 4.21 11.66
CA VAL A 19 -0.89 5.15 12.31
C VAL A 19 0.00 4.44 13.32
N LYS A 20 -0.52 3.45 14.07
CA LYS A 20 0.29 2.66 15.00
C LYS A 20 1.31 1.80 14.25
N THR A 21 0.90 1.13 13.17
CA THR A 21 1.80 0.27 12.39
C THR A 21 2.89 1.08 11.69
N GLU A 22 2.57 2.25 11.15
CA GLU A 22 3.55 3.15 10.51
C GLU A 22 4.63 3.59 11.52
N LYS A 23 4.22 4.03 12.72
CA LYS A 23 5.17 4.40 13.78
C LYS A 23 6.09 3.25 14.21
N ILE A 24 5.55 2.03 14.28
CA ILE A 24 6.35 0.84 14.60
C ILE A 24 7.37 0.59 13.48
N ILE A 25 6.94 0.64 12.22
CA ILE A 25 7.82 0.48 11.06
C ILE A 25 8.93 1.55 11.06
N ASP A 26 8.58 2.82 11.29
CA ASP A 26 9.55 3.92 11.34
C ASP A 26 10.57 3.70 12.46
N SER A 27 10.11 3.33 13.66
CA SER A 27 10.98 3.06 14.81
C SER A 27 11.92 1.87 14.60
N LEU A 28 11.47 0.86 13.85
CA LEU A 28 12.29 -0.29 13.48
C LEU A 28 13.28 0.04 12.35
N TYR A 29 12.92 0.97 11.46
CA TYR A 29 13.75 1.36 10.32
C TYR A 29 14.86 2.34 10.69
N GLU A 30 14.60 3.31 11.59
CA GLU A 30 15.59 4.28 12.06
C GLU A 30 16.96 3.67 12.44
N PRO A 31 17.06 2.65 13.30
CA PRO A 31 18.35 2.07 13.70
C PRO A 31 19.03 1.27 12.57
N LEU A 32 18.26 0.82 11.58
CA LEU A 32 18.77 0.09 10.42
C LEU A 32 19.23 1.02 9.30
N LYS A 33 18.76 2.28 9.28
CA LYS A 33 19.08 3.26 8.24
C LYS A 33 20.58 3.46 8.04
N ASP A 34 21.33 3.59 9.14
CA ASP A 34 22.79 3.76 9.09
C ASP A 34 23.55 2.49 8.65
N GLN A 35 22.94 1.32 8.83
CA GLN A 35 23.49 0.03 8.40
C GLN A 35 23.19 -0.25 6.92
N LEU A 36 22.01 0.16 6.42
CA LEU A 36 21.59 -0.03 5.04
C LEU A 36 22.27 0.94 4.07
N ASN A 37 22.66 2.14 4.53
CA ASN A 37 23.45 3.10 3.75
C ASN A 37 24.80 2.56 3.27
N LYS A 38 25.28 1.44 3.82
CA LYS A 38 26.51 0.80 3.36
C LYS A 38 26.36 0.07 2.02
N ASN A 39 25.15 -0.27 1.56
CA ASN A 39 24.97 -0.90 0.23
C ASN A 39 23.56 -0.78 -0.42
N GLN A 40 22.58 -0.08 0.16
CA GLN A 40 21.24 0.01 -0.42
C GLN A 40 20.96 1.43 -0.89
N LYS A 41 20.90 1.61 -2.22
CA LYS A 41 20.24 2.78 -2.81
C LYS A 41 18.77 2.70 -2.43
N LEU A 42 18.34 3.50 -1.45
CA LEU A 42 16.93 3.73 -1.20
C LEU A 42 16.35 4.33 -2.48
N ILE A 43 15.60 3.54 -3.24
CA ILE A 43 14.84 4.08 -4.37
C ILE A 43 13.68 4.82 -3.72
N GLU A 44 13.84 6.12 -3.55
CA GLU A 44 12.74 7.03 -3.23
C GLU A 44 11.74 6.94 -4.39
N ILE A 45 10.74 6.08 -4.26
CA ILE A 45 9.68 6.01 -5.24
C ILE A 45 8.76 7.18 -4.95
N GLU A 46 8.90 8.23 -5.75
CA GLU A 46 8.00 9.38 -5.76
C GLU A 46 6.54 8.95 -5.64
N PRO A 47 5.77 9.47 -4.67
CA PRO A 47 4.36 9.09 -4.46
C PRO A 47 3.51 9.25 -5.72
N GLU A 48 3.90 10.16 -6.63
CA GLU A 48 3.29 10.29 -7.96
C GLU A 48 3.43 9.04 -8.84
N ARG A 49 4.56 8.32 -8.76
CA ARG A 49 4.78 7.07 -9.50
C ARG A 49 3.88 5.96 -8.97
N LEU A 50 3.73 5.87 -7.65
CA LEU A 50 2.81 4.92 -7.01
C LEU A 50 1.36 5.23 -7.37
N LEU A 51 0.97 6.50 -7.34
CA LEU A 51 -0.37 6.95 -7.71
C LEU A 51 -0.69 6.66 -9.18
N LYS A 52 0.28 6.83 -10.09
CA LYS A 52 0.14 6.45 -11.50
C LYS A 52 -0.10 4.96 -11.67
N VAL A 53 0.62 4.11 -10.94
CA VAL A 53 0.43 2.65 -10.96
C VAL A 53 -0.94 2.27 -10.40
N ALA A 54 -1.35 2.85 -9.27
CA ALA A 54 -2.65 2.59 -8.64
C ALA A 54 -3.85 3.06 -9.47
N LYS A 55 -3.68 4.12 -10.26
CA LYS A 55 -4.71 4.64 -11.19
C LYS A 55 -4.76 3.92 -12.54
N LYS A 56 -3.84 2.98 -12.81
CA LYS A 56 -3.96 2.14 -14.01
C LYS A 56 -5.24 1.33 -13.87
N ARG A 57 -6.19 1.54 -14.78
CA ARG A 57 -7.42 0.75 -14.86
C ARG A 57 -7.02 -0.68 -15.19
N ASP A 58 -7.58 -1.65 -14.48
CA ASP A 58 -7.38 -3.07 -14.76
C ASP A 58 -7.66 -3.34 -16.24
N ASN A 59 -6.63 -3.72 -16.99
CA ASN A 59 -6.75 -4.15 -18.38
C ASN A 59 -7.45 -5.53 -18.50
N ARG A 60 -8.27 -5.92 -17.52
CA ARG A 60 -8.99 -7.21 -17.46
C ARG A 60 -9.76 -7.49 -18.74
N LYS A 61 -10.29 -6.45 -19.38
CA LYS A 61 -10.97 -6.52 -20.68
C LYS A 61 -10.01 -6.80 -21.85
N GLU A 62 -8.80 -6.22 -21.85
CA GLU A 62 -7.80 -6.46 -22.91
C GLU A 62 -7.10 -7.81 -22.75
N ILE A 63 -6.76 -8.19 -21.52
CA ILE A 63 -6.22 -9.51 -21.19
C ILE A 63 -7.24 -10.60 -21.56
N GLY A 64 -8.54 -10.34 -21.35
CA GLY A 64 -9.63 -11.22 -21.78
C GLY A 64 -9.78 -11.31 -23.30
N LYS A 65 -9.58 -10.21 -24.04
CA LYS A 65 -9.61 -10.21 -25.52
C LYS A 65 -8.40 -10.96 -26.11
N HIS A 66 -7.21 -10.75 -25.56
CA HIS A 66 -5.99 -11.41 -26.01
C HIS A 66 -6.04 -12.93 -25.77
N LYS A 67 -6.57 -13.37 -24.60
CA LYS A 67 -6.81 -14.79 -24.32
C LYS A 67 -7.83 -15.43 -25.27
N LYS A 68 -8.85 -14.68 -25.72
CA LYS A 68 -9.82 -15.20 -26.72
C LYS A 68 -9.20 -15.35 -28.11
N HIS A 69 -8.30 -14.44 -28.50
CA HIS A 69 -7.63 -14.47 -29.80
C HIS A 69 -6.52 -15.54 -29.89
N CYS A 70 -5.88 -15.88 -28.76
CA CYS A 70 -4.90 -16.97 -28.71
C CYS A 70 -5.54 -18.38 -28.63
N ASN A 71 -6.86 -18.47 -28.44
CA ASN A 71 -7.62 -19.73 -28.36
C ASN A 71 -8.44 -20.02 -29.63
N THR A 72 -8.15 -19.31 -30.74
CA THR A 72 -8.68 -19.57 -32.09
C THR A 72 -7.56 -19.98 -33.02
#